data_AF-A0A8X6HCQ0-F1
#
_entry.id   AF-A0A8X6HCQ0-F1
#
_cell.length_a   1.000
_cell.length_b   1.000
_cell.length_c   1.000
_cell.angle_alpha   90.00
_cell.angle_beta   90.00
_cell.angle_gamma   90.00
#
_symmetry.space_group_name_H-M   'P 1'
#
loop_
_entity.id
_entity.type
_entity.pdbx_description
1 polymer ?
#
loop_
_entity_poly.entity_id
_entity_poly.type
_entity_poly.pdbx_seq_one_letter_code
_entity_poly.pdbx_strand_id
1 'polypeptide(L)' 'MSIVSKLKKNELKLVAENIGLTVPRDAKMIDLKRLIEESDVFKEDYEFVKSVIEQVLEEVKTQKSQLNGEIELERLKLES' A
#
# COMPACT_ATOMS: atom_id res chain seq x y z
N MET A 1 -18.14 5.35 -1.26
CA MET A 1 -17.11 4.45 -0.71
C MET A 1 -15.75 5.07 -1.01
N SER A 2 -14.97 5.43 0.00
CA SER A 2 -13.61 5.97 -0.17
C SER A 2 -12.67 4.92 -0.75
N ILE A 3 -11.75 5.34 -1.62
CA ILE A 3 -10.69 4.47 -2.18
C ILE A 3 -9.82 3.83 -1.08
N VAL A 4 -9.61 4.59 0.00
CA VAL A 4 -8.88 4.19 1.20
C VAL A 4 -9.50 2.96 1.89
N SER A 5 -10.83 2.79 1.79
CA SER A 5 -11.53 1.67 2.44
C SER A 5 -11.21 0.30 1.84
N LYS A 6 -10.74 0.26 0.58
CA LYS A 6 -10.39 -0.97 -0.14
C LYS A 6 -8.97 -1.46 0.18
N LEU A 7 -8.16 -0.63 0.82
CA LEU A 7 -6.77 -0.92 1.14
C LEU A 7 -6.62 -1.81 2.38
N LYS A 8 -5.58 -2.65 2.35
CA LYS A 8 -5.12 -3.49 3.46
C LYS A 8 -4.27 -2.69 4.43
N LYS A 9 -4.05 -3.25 5.62
CA LYS A 9 -3.24 -2.62 6.67
C LYS A 9 -1.86 -2.15 6.18
N ASN A 10 -1.11 -2.98 5.47
CA ASN A 10 0.22 -2.60 4.97
C ASN A 10 0.15 -1.50 3.90
N GLU A 11 -0.81 -1.59 2.98
CA GLU A 11 -1.02 -0.57 1.93
C GLU A 11 -1.37 0.78 2.56
N LEU A 12 -2.23 0.80 3.59
CA LEU A 12 -2.56 2.02 4.33
C LEU A 12 -1.36 2.62 5.05
N LYS A 13 -0.47 1.79 5.63
CA LYS A 13 0.75 2.30 6.25
C LYS A 13 1.66 2.97 5.21
N LEU A 14 1.91 2.29 4.10
CA LEU A 14 2.74 2.81 3.01
C LEU A 14 2.17 4.12 2.45
N VAL A 15 0.86 4.18 2.20
CA VAL A 15 0.21 5.40 1.70
C VAL A 15 0.41 6.54 2.70
N ALA A 16 0.12 6.32 3.98
CA ALA A 16 0.29 7.33 5.02
C ALA A 16 1.75 7.82 5.11
N GLU A 17 2.73 6.91 5.07
CA GLU A 17 4.15 7.28 5.07
C GLU A 17 4.54 8.08 3.80
N ASN A 18 4.02 7.71 2.63
CA ASN A 18 4.31 8.39 1.36
C ASN A 18 3.72 9.82 1.30
N ILE A 19 2.56 10.03 1.92
CA ILE A 19 1.96 11.38 2.03
C ILE A 19 2.52 12.18 3.21
N GLY A 20 3.57 11.67 3.88
CA GLY A 20 4.29 12.38 4.93
C GLY A 20 3.67 12.30 6.33
N LEU A 21 2.75 11.35 6.55
CA LEU A 21 2.13 11.14 7.87
C LEU A 21 2.95 10.16 8.71
N THR A 22 3.05 10.46 10.00
CA THR A 22 3.68 9.56 10.98
C THR A 22 2.74 8.42 11.33
N VAL A 23 3.13 7.20 10.98
CA VAL A 23 2.34 6.00 11.26
C VAL A 23 2.82 5.29 12.52
N PRO A 24 1.96 5.11 13.54
CA PRO A 24 2.30 4.32 14.71
C PRO A 24 2.54 2.84 14.34
N ARG A 25 3.56 2.22 14.94
CA ARG A 25 3.87 0.79 14.72
C ARG A 25 2.65 -0.11 14.98
N ASP A 26 1.92 0.17 16.06
CA ASP A 26 0.75 -0.57 16.52
C ASP A 26 -0.60 -0.03 16.01
N ALA A 27 -0.59 0.90 15.05
CA ALA A 27 -1.81 1.47 14.51
C ALA A 27 -2.76 0.39 13.97
N LYS A 28 -4.06 0.51 14.29
CA LYS A 28 -5.09 -0.37 13.75
C LYS A 28 -5.47 0.09 12.34
N MET A 29 -6.05 -0.82 11.57
CA MET A 29 -6.48 -0.52 10.20
C MET A 29 -7.48 0.65 10.14
N ILE A 30 -8.39 0.73 11.13
CA ILE A 30 -9.38 1.81 11.21
C ILE A 30 -8.70 3.16 11.49
N ASP A 31 -7.74 3.18 12.42
CA ASP A 31 -6.99 4.39 12.75
C ASP A 31 -6.19 4.89 11.54
N LEU A 32 -5.57 3.98 10.77
CA LEU A 32 -4.83 4.35 9.56
C LEU A 32 -5.74 4.95 8.48
N LYS A 33 -6.92 4.35 8.26
CA LYS A 33 -7.91 4.88 7.30
C LYS A 33 -8.30 6.29 7.69
N ARG A 34 -8.64 6.47 8.96
CA ARG A 34 -9.05 7.75 9.52
C ARG A 34 -7.91 8.77 9.45
N LEU A 35 -6.67 8.38 9.77
CA LEU A 35 -5.48 9.24 9.69
C LEU A 35 -5.27 9.79 8.27
N ILE A 36 -5.43 8.95 7.25
CA ILE A 36 -5.33 9.38 5.85
C ILE A 36 -6.51 10.28 5.49
N GLU A 37 -7.74 9.86 5.75
CA GLU A 37 -8.95 10.62 5.36
C GLU A 37 -9.09 11.97 6.10
N GLU A 38 -8.60 12.06 7.34
CA GLU A 38 -8.61 13.30 8.12
C GLU A 38 -7.39 14.19 7.85
N SER A 39 -6.37 13.70 7.14
CA SER A 39 -5.18 14.49 6.82
C SER A 39 -5.49 15.67 5.90
N ASP A 40 -4.76 16.77 6.08
CA ASP A 40 -4.90 17.95 5.24
C ASP A 40 -4.52 17.63 3.79
N VAL A 41 -3.47 16.84 3.56
CA VAL A 41 -3.05 16.40 2.22
C VAL A 41 -4.18 15.67 1.47
N PHE A 42 -4.95 14.81 2.14
CA PHE A 42 -6.09 14.13 1.51
C PHE A 42 -7.24 15.08 1.15
N LYS A 43 -7.42 16.16 1.93
CA LYS A 43 -8.48 17.15 1.72
C LYS A 43 -8.08 18.22 0.70
N GLU A 44 -6.81 18.62 0.71
CA GLU A 44 -6.26 19.67 -0.15
C GLU A 44 -5.87 19.10 -1.52
N ASP A 45 -5.29 17.90 -1.56
CA ASP A 45 -4.67 17.34 -2.76
C ASP A 45 -5.07 15.86 -2.97
N TYR A 46 -6.37 15.66 -3.15
CA TYR A 46 -6.96 14.32 -3.32
C TYR A 46 -6.37 13.56 -4.52
N GLU A 47 -6.04 14.25 -5.62
CA GLU A 47 -5.46 13.61 -6.81
C GLU A 47 -4.06 13.07 -6.53
N PHE A 48 -3.25 13.82 -5.77
CA PHE A 48 -1.95 13.35 -5.31
C PHE A 48 -2.10 12.09 -4.45
N VAL A 49 -2.99 12.09 -3.46
CA VAL A 49 -3.19 10.89 -2.61
C VAL A 49 -3.71 9.71 -3.43
N LYS A 50 -4.59 9.95 -4.40
CA LYS A 50 -5.04 8.91 -5.33
C LYS A 50 -3.87 8.30 -6.11
N SER A 51 -2.97 9.13 -6.63
CA SER A 51 -1.77 8.68 -7.36
C SER A 51 -0.84 7.85 -6.48
N VAL A 52 -0.61 8.27 -5.23
CA VAL A 52 0.17 7.50 -4.25
C VAL A 52 -0.48 6.13 -3.97
N ILE A 53 -1.80 6.07 -3.85
CA ILE A 53 -2.51 4.79 -3.67
C ILE A 53 -2.32 3.88 -4.89
N GLU A 54 -2.44 4.41 -6.10
CA GLU A 54 -2.23 3.65 -7.33
C GLU A 54 -0.79 3.11 -7.41
N GLN A 55 0.20 3.93 -7.05
CA GLN A 55 1.61 3.52 -6.99
C GLN A 55 1.85 2.41 -5.97
N VAL A 56 1.31 2.54 -4.74
CA VAL A 56 1.46 1.52 -3.69
C VAL A 56 0.82 0.20 -4.11
N LEU A 57 -0.36 0.23 -4.74
CA LEU A 57 -1.03 -0.98 -5.23
C LEU A 57 -0.23 -1.66 -6.33
N GLU A 58 0.37 -0.88 -7.24
CA GLU A 58 1.23 -1.40 -8.29
C GLU A 58 2.51 -2.02 -7.74
N GLU A 59 3.16 -1.37 -6.77
CA GLU A 59 4.38 -1.86 -6.14
C GLU A 59 4.15 -3.17 -5.38
N VAL A 60 3.06 -3.24 -4.60
CA VAL A 60 2.67 -4.46 -3.88
C VAL A 60 2.35 -5.60 -4.86
N LYS A 61 1.70 -5.29 -5.98
CA LYS A 61 1.40 -6.29 -7.03
C LYS A 61 2.67 -6.79 -7.70
N THR A 62 3.61 -5.89 -8.00
CA THR A 62 4.88 -6.20 -8.67
C THR A 62 5.78 -7.05 -7.78
N GLN A 63 5.95 -6.68 -6.52
CA GLN A 63 6.69 -7.48 -5.54
C GLN A 63 6.09 -8.88 -5.40
N LYS A 64 4.75 -8.96 -5.37
CA LYS A 64 4.06 -10.25 -5.29
C LYS A 64 4.23 -11.08 -6.55
N SER A 65 4.36 -10.45 -7.73
CA SER A 65 4.55 -11.07 -9.05
C SER A 65 6.00 -11.52 -9.32
N GLN A 66 6.98 -10.85 -8.71
CA GLN A 66 8.39 -11.25 -8.80
C GLN A 66 8.65 -12.46 -7.91
N LEU A 67 8.10 -12.45 -6.69
CA LEU A 67 8.29 -13.54 -5.72
C LEU A 67 7.81 -14.90 -6.27
N ASN A 68 6.65 -14.94 -6.93
CA ASN A 68 6.13 -16.18 -7.52
C ASN A 68 6.80 -16.54 -8.86
N GLY A 69 7.32 -15.58 -9.63
CA GLY A 69 8.17 -15.88 -10.78
C GLY A 69 9.52 -16.52 -10.39
N GLU A 70 10.15 -16.02 -9.32
CA GLU A 70 11.40 -16.60 -8.79
C GLU A 70 11.19 -17.98 -8.17
N ILE A 71 10.09 -18.20 -7.44
CA ILE A 71 9.76 -19.53 -6.88
C ILE A 71 9.54 -20.58 -8.00
N GLU A 72 8.91 -20.19 -9.11
CA GLU A 72 8.67 -21.12 -10.23
C GLU A 72 9.97 -21.46 -10.98
N LEU A 73 10.87 -20.49 -11.16
CA LEU A 73 12.20 -20.71 -11.71
C LEU A 73 13.08 -21.60 -10.81
N GLU A 74 12.98 -21.45 -9.49
CA GLU A 74 13.74 -22.25 -8.54
C GLU A 74 13.26 -23.71 -8.49
N ARG A 75 11.93 -23.95 -8.59
CA ARG A 75 11.38 -25.32 -8.74
C ARG A 75 11.85 -26.00 -10.01
N LEU A 76 11.84 -25.29 -11.15
CA LEU A 76 12.29 -25.85 -12.42
C LEU A 76 13.78 -26.28 -12.39
N LYS A 77 14.63 -25.53 -11.67
CA LYS A 77 16.06 -25.85 -11.50
C LYS A 77 16.32 -27.03 -10.57
N LEU A 78 15.44 -27.30 -9.61
CA LEU A 78 15.55 -28.43 -8.68
C LEU A 78 15.04 -29.75 -9.26
N GLU A 79 14.24 -29.69 -10.34
CA GLU A 79 13.72 -30.86 -11.07
C GLU A 79 14.56 -31.26 -12.29
N SER A 80 15.75 -30.64 -12.51
CA SER A 80 16.70 -30.96 -13.58
C SER A 80 17.96 -31.67 -13.09
#